data_AF-A6LL05-F1
#
_entry.id   AF-A6LL05-F1
#
_cell.length_a   1.000
_cell.length_b   1.000
_cell.length_c   1.000
_cell.angle_alpha   90.00
_cell.angle_beta   90.00
_cell.angle_gamma   90.00
#
_symmetry.space_group_name_H-M   'P 1'
#
loop_
_entity.id
_entity.type
_entity.pdbx_description
1 polymer ?
#
loop_
_entity_poly.entity_id
_entity_poly.type
_entity_poly.pdbx_seq_one_letter_code
_entity_poly.pdbx_strand_id
1 'polypeptide(L)'
;MNYVEAVIAMVVTIIAISAVFFTIEEQKTLYNKILISEISKLQAENLLWQNPSFISTPVYLIQNNEKVEKNINVVKFNIDDVEVTVYFLENVDF
;
A
#
# COMPACT_ATOMS: atom_id res chain seq x y z
N MET A 1 -10.97 9.19 55.96
CA MET A 1 -11.21 8.73 54.59
C MET A 1 -12.32 7.71 54.63
N ASN A 2 -13.47 8.05 54.07
CA ASN A 2 -14.66 7.21 54.07
C ASN A 2 -14.51 6.11 52.98
N TYR A 3 -15.08 4.93 53.21
CA TYR A 3 -15.09 3.82 52.24
C TYR A 3 -15.61 4.27 50.87
N VAL A 4 -16.63 5.13 50.87
CA VAL A 4 -17.22 5.70 49.65
C VAL A 4 -16.22 6.54 48.86
N GLU A 5 -15.38 7.34 49.55
CA GLU A 5 -14.35 8.17 48.89
C GLU A 5 -13.28 7.32 48.23
N ALA A 6 -12.89 6.20 48.87
CA ALA A 6 -11.91 5.26 48.31
C ALA A 6 -12.43 4.58 47.03
N VAL A 7 -13.71 4.19 47.01
CA VAL A 7 -14.34 3.57 45.85
C VAL A 7 -14.42 4.57 44.68
N ILE A 8 -14.83 5.81 44.95
CA ILE A 8 -14.90 6.86 43.92
C ILE A 8 -13.50 7.12 43.32
N ALA A 9 -12.46 7.23 44.16
CA ALA A 9 -11.09 7.46 43.69
C ALA A 9 -10.58 6.31 42.80
N MET A 10 -10.91 5.07 43.15
CA MET A 10 -10.53 3.90 42.36
C MET A 10 -11.22 3.90 40.99
N VAL A 11 -12.52 4.18 40.93
CA VAL A 11 -13.28 4.26 39.67
C VAL A 11 -12.73 5.34 38.75
N VAL A 12 -12.46 6.54 39.30
CA VAL A 12 -11.90 7.67 38.51
C VAL A 12 -10.53 7.31 37.94
N THR A 13 -9.70 6.64 38.72
CA THR A 13 -8.36 6.23 38.29
C THR A 13 -8.44 5.20 37.16
N ILE A 14 -9.34 4.22 37.25
CA ILE A 14 -9.55 3.21 36.20
C ILE A 14 -10.02 3.86 34.89
N ILE A 15 -10.96 4.81 34.96
CA ILE A 15 -11.45 5.54 33.78
C ILE A 15 -10.31 6.33 33.14
N ALA A 16 -9.52 7.05 33.94
CA ALA A 16 -8.39 7.83 33.45
C ALA A 16 -7.34 6.94 32.77
N ILE A 17 -6.98 5.82 33.39
CA ILE A 17 -6.03 4.85 32.82
C ILE A 17 -6.57 4.31 31.49
N SER A 18 -7.82 3.88 31.46
CA SER A 18 -8.45 3.30 30.26
C SER A 18 -8.44 4.29 29.10
N ALA A 19 -8.81 5.56 29.35
CA ALA A 19 -8.81 6.60 28.32
C ALA A 19 -7.42 6.82 27.71
N VAL A 20 -6.37 6.88 28.55
CA VAL A 20 -4.98 7.04 28.10
C VAL A 20 -4.54 5.85 27.23
N PHE A 21 -4.85 4.62 27.64
CA PHE A 21 -4.51 3.44 26.85
C PHE A 21 -5.17 3.43 25.47
N PHE A 22 -6.47 3.75 25.39
CA PHE A 22 -7.17 3.86 24.11
C PHE A 22 -6.55 4.92 23.19
N THR A 23 -6.21 6.10 23.73
CA THR A 23 -5.56 7.16 22.95
C THR A 23 -4.19 6.73 22.42
N ILE A 24 -3.37 6.05 23.23
CA ILE A 24 -2.06 5.56 22.80
C ILE A 24 -2.20 4.53 21.67
N GLU A 25 -3.16 3.63 21.76
CA GLU A 25 -3.40 2.60 20.74
C GLU A 25 -3.88 3.21 19.41
N GLU A 26 -4.76 4.21 19.47
CA GLU A 26 -5.22 4.94 18.30
C GLU A 26 -4.06 5.71 17.63
N GLN A 27 -3.23 6.40 18.42
CA GLN A 27 -2.04 7.10 17.93
C GLN A 27 -1.04 6.13 17.28
N LYS A 28 -0.81 4.96 17.88
CA LYS A 28 0.06 3.92 17.33
C LYS A 28 -0.46 3.39 15.99
N THR A 29 -1.77 3.20 15.88
CA THR A 29 -2.41 2.74 14.64
C THR A 29 -2.28 3.77 13.53
N LEU A 30 -2.51 5.04 13.85
CA LEU A 30 -2.35 6.14 12.90
C LEU A 30 -0.89 6.27 12.44
N TYR A 31 0.05 6.20 13.38
CA TYR A 31 1.48 6.23 13.07
C TYR A 31 1.88 5.10 12.13
N ASN A 32 1.43 3.86 12.40
CA ASN A 32 1.73 2.72 11.53
C ASN A 32 1.16 2.91 10.12
N LYS A 33 -0.04 3.47 9.98
CA LYS A 33 -0.62 3.79 8.67
C LYS A 33 0.23 4.79 7.90
N ILE A 34 0.71 5.84 8.57
CA ILE A 34 1.59 6.85 7.97
C ILE A 34 2.92 6.22 7.55
N LEU A 35 3.53 5.43 8.43
CA LEU A 35 4.79 4.74 8.17
C LEU A 35 4.69 3.83 6.94
N ILE A 36 3.64 3.01 6.85
CA ILE A 36 3.40 2.14 5.70
C ILE A 36 3.24 2.97 4.42
N SER A 37 2.44 4.05 4.48
CA SER A 37 2.26 4.93 3.33
C SER A 37 3.58 5.53 2.85
N GLU A 38 4.46 5.94 3.77
CA GLU A 38 5.72 6.58 3.42
C GLU A 38 6.72 5.57 2.84
N ILE A 39 6.79 4.37 3.40
CA ILE A 39 7.57 3.26 2.84
C ILE A 39 7.10 2.93 1.42
N SER A 40 5.79 2.85 1.17
CA SER A 40 5.27 2.58 -0.17
C SER A 40 5.63 3.67 -1.18
N LYS A 41 5.64 4.94 -0.78
CA LYS A 41 6.10 6.04 -1.65
C LYS A 41 7.58 5.92 -1.95
N LEU A 42 8.41 5.68 -0.93
CA LEU A 42 9.86 5.49 -1.12
C LEU A 42 10.17 4.28 -2.01
N GLN A 43 9.41 3.19 -1.88
CA GLN A 43 9.51 2.05 -2.79
C GLN A 43 9.13 2.42 -4.21
N ALA A 44 8.03 3.15 -4.41
CA ALA A 44 7.62 3.60 -5.74
C ALA A 44 8.66 4.54 -6.38
N GLU A 45 9.22 5.48 -5.60
CA GLU A 45 10.32 6.31 -6.04
C GLU A 45 11.54 5.46 -6.42
N ASN A 46 11.93 4.50 -5.57
CA ASN A 46 13.06 3.62 -5.85
C ASN A 46 12.86 2.80 -7.14
N LEU A 47 11.64 2.33 -7.42
CA LEU A 47 11.30 1.65 -8.67
C LEU A 47 11.44 2.58 -9.89
N LEU A 48 11.14 3.87 -9.76
CA LEU A 48 11.40 4.85 -10.82
C LEU A 48 12.90 5.09 -11.03
N TRP A 49 13.71 5.02 -9.96
CA TRP A 49 15.17 5.13 -10.04
C TRP A 49 15.86 3.87 -10.56
N GLN A 50 15.21 2.70 -10.55
CA GLN A 50 15.77 1.43 -11.04
C GLN A 50 15.90 1.34 -12.58
N ASN A 51 15.77 2.45 -13.30
CA ASN A 51 16.00 2.54 -14.74
C ASN A 51 15.16 1.50 -15.52
N PRO A 52 13.81 1.59 -15.43
CA PRO A 52 12.92 0.63 -16.06
C PRO A 52 13.25 0.45 -17.55
N SER A 53 13.42 -0.79 -17.98
CA SER A 53 13.63 -1.07 -19.41
C SER A 53 12.27 -1.04 -20.12
N PHE A 54 12.08 -0.03 -20.97
CA PHE A 54 10.96 0.04 -21.88
C PHE A 54 11.26 -0.83 -23.10
N ILE A 55 10.47 -1.89 -23.30
CA ILE A 55 10.62 -2.80 -24.43
C ILE A 55 9.26 -2.91 -25.12
N SER A 56 9.21 -2.63 -26.42
CA SER A 56 8.02 -2.94 -27.21
C SER A 56 8.07 -4.42 -27.58
N THR A 57 7.04 -5.17 -27.18
CA THR A 57 6.95 -6.62 -27.45
C THR A 57 5.72 -6.89 -28.33
N PRO A 58 5.84 -7.70 -29.40
CA PRO A 58 4.69 -8.07 -30.21
C PRO A 58 3.77 -9.00 -29.41
N VAL A 59 2.49 -8.67 -29.34
CA VAL A 59 1.46 -9.49 -28.71
C VAL A 59 0.33 -9.72 -29.70
N TYR A 60 -0.17 -10.95 -29.75
CA TYR A 60 -1.30 -11.32 -30.59
C TYR A 60 -2.60 -11.12 -29.82
N LEU A 61 -3.43 -10.19 -30.28
CA LEU A 61 -4.79 -9.99 -29.78
C LEU A 61 -5.76 -10.71 -30.73
N ILE A 62 -6.80 -11.34 -30.18
CA ILE A 62 -7.88 -11.90 -30.99
C ILE A 62 -8.97 -10.84 -31.07
N GLN A 63 -9.15 -10.26 -32.27
CA GLN A 63 -10.19 -9.28 -32.55
C GLN A 63 -11.04 -9.81 -33.72
N ASN A 64 -12.37 -9.89 -33.55
CA ASN A 64 -13.28 -10.42 -34.58
C ASN A 64 -12.89 -11.81 -35.15
N ASN A 65 -12.45 -12.74 -34.30
CA ASN A 65 -11.93 -14.07 -34.69
C ASN A 65 -10.64 -14.07 -35.55
N GLU A 66 -10.01 -12.93 -35.77
CA GLU A 66 -8.72 -12.82 -36.45
C GLU A 66 -7.60 -12.51 -35.44
N LYS A 67 -6.41 -13.10 -35.66
CA LYS A 67 -5.21 -12.81 -34.86
C LYS A 67 -4.56 -11.54 -35.40
N VAL A 68 -4.59 -10.47 -34.61
CA VAL A 68 -3.96 -9.19 -34.95
C VAL A 68 -2.71 -9.02 -34.10
N GLU A 69 -1.56 -8.86 -34.74
CA GLU A 69 -0.30 -8.54 -34.07
C GLU A 69 -0.28 -7.05 -33.71
N LYS A 70 -0.16 -6.72 -32.42
CA LYS A 70 0.07 -5.36 -31.95
C LYS A 70 1.33 -5.31 -31.10
N ASN A 71 2.16 -4.30 -31.36
CA ASN A 71 3.29 -3.98 -30.50
C ASN A 71 2.78 -3.26 -29.26
N ILE A 72 2.99 -3.86 -28.09
CA ILE A 72 2.60 -3.30 -26.80
C ILE A 72 3.86 -2.81 -26.11
N ASN A 73 3.78 -1.63 -25.49
CA ASN A 73 4.85 -1.14 -24.64
C ASN A 73 4.84 -1.92 -23.32
N VAL A 74 5.98 -2.50 -22.99
CA VAL A 74 6.16 -3.30 -21.78
C VAL A 74 7.19 -2.60 -20.91
N VAL A 75 6.89 -2.52 -19.61
CA VAL A 75 7.86 -2.09 -18.61
C VAL A 75 8.25 -3.30 -17.79
N LYS A 76 9.55 -3.58 -17.76
CA LYS A 76 10.12 -4.60 -16.90
C LYS A 76 10.88 -3.93 -15.76
N PHE A 77 10.67 -4.43 -14.55
CA PHE A 77 11.44 -4.04 -13.37
C PHE A 77 11.72 -5.27 -12.51
N ASN A 78 12.81 -5.21 -11.75
CA ASN A 78 13.30 -6.33 -10.96
C ASN A 78 13.13 -6.01 -9.48
N ILE A 79 12.28 -6.74 -8.77
CA ILE A 79 12.03 -6.54 -7.34
C ILE A 79 12.62 -7.73 -6.60
N ASP A 80 13.71 -7.52 -5.86
CA ASP A 80 14.30 -8.53 -4.97
C ASP A 80 14.45 -9.92 -5.63
N ASP A 81 15.12 -9.96 -6.79
CA ASP A 81 15.33 -11.14 -7.65
C ASP A 81 14.07 -11.72 -8.34
N VAL A 82 12.95 -11.00 -8.35
CA VAL A 82 11.73 -11.32 -9.10
C VAL A 82 11.52 -10.36 -10.27
N GLU A 83 11.55 -10.88 -11.50
CA GLU A 83 11.26 -10.10 -12.71
C GLU A 83 9.75 -9.89 -12.86
N VAL A 84 9.30 -8.65 -12.71
CA VAL A 84 7.90 -8.25 -12.89
C VAL A 84 7.74 -7.55 -14.24
N THR A 85 6.80 -8.04 -15.04
CA THR A 85 6.50 -7.52 -16.38
C THR A 85 5.12 -6.87 -16.38
N VAL A 86 5.04 -5.58 -16.68
CA VAL A 86 3.78 -4.82 -16.78
C VAL A 86 3.51 -4.45 -18.24
N TYR A 87 2.34 -4.85 -18.74
CA TYR A 87 1.90 -4.60 -20.12
C TYR A 87 1.02 -3.33 -20.18
N PHE A 88 1.42 -2.34 -20.99
CA PHE A 88 0.65 -1.12 -21.20
C PHE A 88 -0.14 -1.21 -22.50
N LEU A 89 -1.40 -1.59 -22.38
CA LEU A 89 -2.36 -1.56 -23.47
C LEU A 89 -2.95 -0.14 -23.57
N GLU A 90 -2.34 0.74 -24.37
CA GLU A 90 -2.96 2.02 -24.72
C GLU A 90 -4.23 1.77 -25.56
N ASN A 91 -5.39 2.20 -25.05
CA ASN A 91 -6.69 2.19 -25.75
C ASN A 91 -7.00 0.92 -26.54
N VAL A 92 -7.29 -0.17 -25.82
CA VAL A 92 -8.09 -1.25 -26.41
C VAL A 92 -9.55 -0.89 -26.15
N ASP A 93 -10.17 -0.22 -27.13
CA ASP A 93 -11.62 -0.22 -27.22
C ASP A 93 -12.05 -1.67 -27.44
N PHE A 94 -12.60 -2.29 -26.39
CA PHE A 94 -13.16 -3.64 -26.40
C PHE A 94 -14.54 -3.66 -27.05
#